data_AF-A0A543I934-F1
#
_entry.id   AF-A0A543I934-F1
#
_cell.length_a   1.000
_cell.length_b   1.000
_cell.length_c   1.000
_cell.angle_alpha   90.00
_cell.angle_beta   90.00
_cell.angle_gamma   90.00
#
_symmetry.space_group_name_H-M   'P 1'
#
loop_
_entity.id
_entity.type
_entity.pdbx_description
1 polymer ?
#
loop_
_entity_poly.entity_id
_entity_poly.type
_entity_poly.pdbx_seq_one_letter_code
_entity_poly.pdbx_strand_id
1 'polypeptide(L)' 'MPVTLGLVLLVQGGGGLINNLFADSKSWFLLNHLELPAAVRLAGHAVLLVIGLLLLARRDGWARLLP' A
#
# COMPACT_ATOMS: atom_id res chain seq x y z
N MET A 1 -12.00 -11.65 7.27
CA MET A 1 -10.74 -11.18 6.65
C MET A 1 -9.82 -10.68 7.74
N PRO A 2 -8.56 -11.11 7.83
CA PRO A 2 -7.67 -10.72 8.92
C PRO A 2 -7.26 -9.24 8.79
N VAL A 3 -7.47 -8.46 9.84
CA VAL A 3 -7.09 -7.03 9.95
C VAL A 3 -5.64 -6.80 9.55
N THR A 4 -4.78 -7.71 9.99
CA THR A 4 -3.34 -7.69 9.74
C THR A 4 -3.03 -7.64 8.25
N LEU A 5 -3.76 -8.37 7.40
CA LEU A 5 -3.54 -8.33 5.96
C LEU A 5 -3.89 -6.96 5.37
N GLY A 6 -5.03 -6.38 5.77
CA GLY A 6 -5.43 -5.04 5.33
C GLY A 6 -4.40 -3.99 5.72
N LEU A 7 -3.90 -4.03 6.96
CA LEU A 7 -2.85 -3.14 7.45
C LEU A 7 -1.53 -3.34 6.71
N VAL A 8 -1.10 -4.59 6.50
CA VAL A 8 0.14 -4.89 5.75
C VAL A 8 0.05 -4.33 4.33
N LEU A 9 -1.06 -4.55 3.62
CA LEU A 9 -1.24 -4.03 2.27
C LEU A 9 -1.29 -2.50 2.24
N LEU A 10 -1.93 -1.88 3.22
CA LEU A 10 -1.98 -0.43 3.36
C LEU A 10 -0.58 0.16 3.58
N VAL A 11 0.22 -0.43 4.47
CA VAL A 11 1.60 0.01 4.76
C VAL A 11 2.50 -0.24 3.56
N GLN A 12 2.41 -1.42 2.93
CA GLN A 12 3.19 -1.74 1.74
C GLN A 12 2.87 -0.76 0.61
N GLY A 13 1.59 -0.52 0.32
CA GLY A 13 1.18 0.38 -0.75
C GLY A 13 1.46 1.84 -0.45
N GLY A 14 1.00 2.36 0.68
CA GLY A 14 1.15 3.77 1.06
C GLY A 14 2.62 4.15 1.30
N GLY A 15 3.32 3.38 2.11
CA GLY A 15 4.73 3.62 2.40
C GLY A 15 5.60 3.49 1.15
N GLY A 16 5.35 2.47 0.32
CA GLY A 16 6.10 2.28 -0.91
C GLY A 16 5.82 3.33 -1.98
N LEU A 17 4.60 3.86 -2.08
CA LEU A 17 4.31 5.04 -2.91
C LEU A 17 5.09 6.27 -2.45
N ILE A 18 5.02 6.59 -1.15
CA ILE A 18 5.73 7.75 -0.58
C ILE A 18 7.24 7.62 -0.82
N ASN A 19 7.80 6.43 -0.61
CA ASN A 19 9.21 6.17 -0.86
C ASN A 19 9.57 6.42 -2.34
N ASN A 20 8.88 5.80 -3.30
CA ASN A 20 9.21 5.98 -4.72
C ASN A 20 8.97 7.42 -5.25
N LEU A 21 8.09 8.20 -4.61
CA LEU A 21 7.78 9.58 -5.03
C LEU A 21 8.72 10.62 -4.40
N PHE A 22 9.16 10.41 -3.16
CA PHE A 22 9.81 11.46 -2.36
C PHE A 22 11.17 11.08 -1.78
N ALA A 23 11.45 9.80 -1.66
CA ALA A 23 12.65 9.31 -1.00
C ALA A 23 13.14 8.08 -1.77
N ASP A 24 13.93 8.28 -2.82
CA ASP A 24 14.57 7.21 -3.60
C ASP A 24 15.67 6.50 -2.78
N SER A 25 15.29 5.99 -1.60
CA SER A 25 16.14 5.39 -0.60
C SER A 25 15.80 3.90 -0.45
N LYS A 26 16.81 3.10 -0.12
CA LYS A 26 16.62 1.68 0.22
C LYS A 26 15.61 1.55 1.34
N SER A 27 14.52 0.84 1.06
CA SER A 27 13.39 0.62 1.97
C SER A 27 12.96 -0.85 1.92
N TRP A 28 12.17 -1.28 2.90
CA TRP A 28 11.75 -2.68 3.06
C TRP A 28 10.50 -3.06 2.23
N PHE A 29 9.96 -2.13 1.45
CA PHE A 29 8.76 -2.37 0.64
C PHE A 29 9.04 -3.40 -0.45
N LEU A 30 8.19 -4.42 -0.54
CA LEU A 30 8.48 -5.62 -1.33
C LEU A 30 8.71 -5.29 -2.81
N LEU A 31 7.86 -4.44 -3.40
CA LEU A 31 7.95 -4.10 -4.82
C LEU A 31 9.20 -3.30 -5.18
N ASN A 32 9.91 -2.73 -4.20
CA ASN A 32 11.20 -2.06 -4.43
C ASN A 32 12.36 -3.03 -4.61
N HIS A 33 12.18 -4.30 -4.24
CA HIS A 33 13.17 -5.35 -4.43
C HIS A 33 12.91 -6.15 -5.71
N LEU A 34 11.83 -5.86 -6.43
CA LEU A 34 11.52 -6.49 -7.70
C LEU A 34 12.05 -5.63 -8.86
N GLU A 35 12.60 -6.29 -9.87
CA GLU A 35 13.04 -5.66 -11.11
C GLU A 35 11.82 -5.32 -11.99
N LEU A 36 11.09 -4.28 -11.58
CA LEU A 36 9.91 -3.77 -12.29
C LEU A 36 10.21 -2.40 -12.89
N PRO A 37 9.67 -2.09 -14.08
CA PRO A 37 9.66 -0.73 -14.61
C PRO A 37 9.02 0.24 -13.60
N ALA A 38 9.52 1.47 -13.51
CA ALA A 38 9.10 2.44 -12.49
C ALA A 38 7.57 2.63 -12.46
N ALA A 39 6.93 2.76 -13.62
CA ALA A 39 5.47 2.91 -13.72
C ALA A 39 4.71 1.69 -13.17
N VAL A 40 5.20 0.47 -13.45
CA VAL A 40 4.60 -0.78 -12.96
C VAL A 40 4.78 -0.91 -11.46
N ARG A 41 5.96 -0.57 -10.94
CA ARG A 41 6.23 -0.55 -9.50
C ARG A 41 5.32 0.43 -8.77
N LEU A 42 5.14 1.64 -9.31
CA LEU A 42 4.27 2.66 -8.71
C LEU A 42 2.81 2.24 -8.73
N ALA A 43 2.34 1.71 -9.87
CA ALA A 43 0.99 1.17 -10.00
C ALA A 43 0.74 0.01 -9.02
N GLY A 44 1.72 -0.88 -8.85
CA GLY A 44 1.63 -1.98 -7.89
C GLY A 44 1.42 -1.49 -6.45
N HIS A 45 2.17 -0.47 -6.02
CA HIS A 45 1.97 0.11 -4.69
C HIS A 45 0.59 0.76 -4.54
N ALA A 46 0.09 1.46 -5.57
CA ALA A 46 -1.26 2.01 -5.57
C ALA A 46 -2.34 0.91 -5.46
N VAL A 47 -2.16 -0.21 -6.17
CA VAL A 47 -3.07 -1.37 -6.06
C VAL A 47 -3.08 -1.95 -4.65
N LEU A 48 -1.91 -2.15 -4.04
CA LEU A 48 -1.82 -2.65 -2.66
C LEU A 48 -2.52 -1.70 -1.67
N LEU A 49 -2.33 -0.38 -1.84
CA LEU A 49 -2.98 0.63 -1.00
C LEU A 49 -4.51 0.55 -1.12
N VAL A 50 -5.04 0.53 -2.35
CA VAL A 50 -6.49 0.44 -2.60
C VAL A 50 -7.07 -0.83 -2.01
N ILE A 51 -6.43 -1.99 -2.21
CA ILE A 51 -6.91 -3.26 -1.64
C ILE A 51 -6.87 -3.20 -0.11
N GLY A 52 -5.80 -2.68 0.49
CA GLY A 52 -5.70 -2.50 1.94
C GLY A 52 -6.83 -1.64 2.51
N LEU A 53 -7.11 -0.50 1.87
CA LEU A 53 -8.23 0.38 2.22
C LEU A 53 -9.57 -0.34 2.12
N LEU A 54 -9.84 -1.04 1.02
CA LEU A 54 -11.09 -1.78 0.82
C LEU A 54 -11.29 -2.87 1.87
N LEU A 55 -10.23 -3.59 2.24
CA LEU A 55 -10.29 -4.64 3.27
C LEU A 55 -10.59 -4.07 4.66
N LEU A 56 -9.96 -2.94 5.02
CA LEU A 56 -10.21 -2.27 6.30
C LEU A 56 -11.62 -1.65 6.33
N ALA A 57 -12.02 -0.96 5.26
CA ALA A 57 -13.35 -0.35 5.16
C ALA A 57 -14.48 -1.38 5.20
N ARG A 58 -14.29 -2.55 4.58
CA ARG A 58 -15.29 -3.64 4.61
C ARG A 58 -15.45 -4.27 6.00
N ARG A 59 -14.41 -4.22 6.84
CA ARG A 59 -14.46 -4.73 8.21
C ARG A 59 -15.12 -3.73 9.15
N ASP A 60 -14.67 -2.49 9.14
CA ASP A 60 -15.00 -1.50 10.18
C ASP A 60 -16.15 -0.55 9.78
N GLY A 61 -16.61 -0.62 8.52
CA GLY A 61 -17.57 0.31 7.93
C GLY A 61 -16.91 1.64 7.58
N TRP A 62 -17.15 2.16 6.37
CA TRP A 62 -16.57 3.42 5.87
C TRP A 62 -16.75 4.63 6.81
N ALA A 63 -17.78 4.61 7.66
CA ALA A 63 -18.10 5.66 8.62
C ALA A 63 -17.07 5.89 9.73
N ARG A 64 -16.08 4.99 9.92
CA ARG A 64 -14.98 5.19 10.89
C ARG A 64 -13.67 5.68 10.28
N LEU A 65 -13.56 5.66 8.94
CA LEU A 65 -12.34 6.06 8.22
C LEU A 65 -12.38 7.51 7.74
N LEU A 66 -13.57 8.13 7.72
CA LEU A 66 -13.76 9.56 7.49
C LEU A 66 -14.20 10.17 8.82
N PRO A 67 -13.49 11.17 9.37
CA PRO A 67 -13.88 11.86 10.60
C PRO A 67 -15.21 12.60 10.47
#